data_AF-A0A080ZAG6-F1
#
_entry.id   AF-A0A080ZAG6-F1
#
_cell.length_a   1.000
_cell.length_b   1.000
_cell.length_c   1.000
_cell.angle_alpha   90.00
_cell.angle_beta   90.00
_cell.angle_gamma   90.00
#
_symmetry.space_group_name_H-M   'P 1'
#
loop_
_entity.id
_entity.type
_entity.pdbx_description
1 polymer ?
#
loop_
_entity_poly.entity_id
_entity_poly.type
_entity_poly.pdbx_seq_one_letter_code
_entity_poly.pdbx_strand_id
1 'polypeptide(L)' 'MWEQLTDAARAALNNGDSFGKAEVPFSDEHFEDHLAEAWPL' A
#
# COMPACT_ATOMS: atom_id res chain seq x y z
N MET A 1 -4.01 12.25 0.32
CA MET A 1 -3.89 11.04 -0.52
C MET A 1 -2.43 10.76 -0.78
N TRP A 2 -2.05 9.52 -1.06
CA TRP A 2 -0.70 8.94 -0.95
C TRP A 2 0.48 9.88 -1.27
N GLU A 3 0.40 10.66 -2.34
CA GLU A 3 1.44 11.60 -2.81
C GLU A 3 1.66 12.82 -1.88
N GLN A 4 0.75 13.06 -0.94
CA GLN A 4 0.85 14.11 0.07
C GLN A 4 1.69 13.66 1.28
N LEU A 5 2.02 12.37 1.39
CA LEU A 5 2.88 11.85 2.43
C LEU A 5 4.34 12.23 2.15
N THR A 6 5.11 12.36 3.22
CA THR A 6 6.56 12.48 3.10
C THR A 6 7.15 11.20 2.52
N ASP A 7 8.31 11.30 1.88
CA ASP A 7 9.02 10.13 1.35
C ASP A 7 9.30 9.09 2.44
N ALA A 8 9.63 9.55 3.65
CA ALA A 8 9.85 8.67 4.80
C ALA A 8 8.57 7.91 5.21
N ALA A 9 7.41 8.57 5.18
CA ALA A 9 6.14 7.91 5.48
C ALA A 9 5.76 6.89 4.41
N ARG A 10 5.96 7.21 3.11
CA ARG A 10 5.74 6.25 2.02
C ARG A 10 6.68 5.06 2.11
N ALA A 11 7.97 5.29 2.36
CA ALA A 11 8.95 4.22 2.53
C ALA A 11 8.62 3.29 3.72
N ALA A 12 8.14 3.85 4.84
CA ALA A 12 7.72 3.06 5.99
C ALA A 12 6.47 2.22 5.69
N LEU A 13 5.50 2.79 4.95
CA LEU A 13 4.26 2.11 4.58
C LEU A 13 4.45 1.06 3.47
N ASN A 14 5.47 1.22 2.61
CA ASN A 14 5.87 0.25 1.60
C ASN A 14 6.75 -0.90 2.16
N ASN A 15 7.15 -0.85 3.43
CA ASN A 15 8.00 -1.89 4.00
C ASN A 15 7.14 -3.07 4.49
N GLY A 16 7.10 -4.16 3.72
CA GLY A 16 6.34 -5.39 4.00
C GLY A 16 6.63 -6.04 5.36
N ASP A 17 7.78 -5.78 5.98
CA ASP A 17 8.10 -6.31 7.31
C ASP A 17 7.42 -5.53 8.47
N SER A 18 6.84 -4.37 8.20
CA SER A 18 6.39 -3.43 9.24
C SER A 18 5.05 -3.82 9.89
N PHE A 19 4.27 -4.68 9.24
CA PHE A 19 2.87 -4.96 9.61
C PHE A 19 2.57 -6.43 9.87
N GLY A 20 3.60 -7.28 9.93
CA GLY A 20 3.49 -8.70 10.28
C GLY A 20 2.68 -9.48 9.23
N LYS A 21 1.42 -9.81 9.56
CA LYS A 21 0.49 -10.48 8.61
C LYS A 21 -0.45 -9.53 7.90
N ALA A 22 -0.51 -8.27 8.35
CA ALA A 22 -1.32 -7.24 7.71
C ALA A 22 -0.52 -6.61 6.57
N GLU A 23 -1.24 -6.12 5.57
CA GLU A 23 -0.69 -5.52 4.35
C GLU A 23 -1.25 -4.11 4.18
N VAL A 24 -0.48 -3.21 3.56
CA VAL A 24 -0.91 -1.84 3.25
C VAL A 24 -1.47 -1.81 1.81
N PRO A 25 -2.80 -1.79 1.62
CA PRO A 25 -3.40 -2.07 0.31
C PRO A 25 -3.28 -0.93 -0.71
N PHE A 26 -2.83 0.25 -0.28
CA PHE A 26 -2.65 1.43 -1.11
C PHE A 26 -1.17 1.83 -1.27
N SER A 27 -0.26 0.96 -0.82
CA SER A 27 1.17 1.11 -1.02
C SER A 27 1.53 1.01 -2.50
N ASP A 28 2.73 1.45 -2.86
CA ASP A 28 3.21 1.35 -4.26
C ASP A 28 3.29 -0.10 -4.73
N GLU A 29 3.53 -1.05 -3.81
CA GLU A 29 3.63 -2.48 -4.10
C GLU A 29 2.26 -3.13 -4.33
N HIS A 30 1.22 -2.71 -3.61
CA HIS A 30 -0.03 -3.46 -3.53
C HIS A 30 -1.23 -2.78 -4.23
N PHE A 31 -1.11 -1.50 -4.59
CA PHE A 31 -2.26 -0.73 -5.08
C PHE A 31 -2.93 -1.31 -6.34
N GLU A 32 -2.15 -1.72 -7.34
CA GLU A 32 -2.71 -2.28 -8.59
C GLU A 32 -3.37 -3.65 -8.36
N ASP A 33 -2.77 -4.51 -7.53
CA ASP A 33 -3.30 -5.84 -7.21
C ASP A 33 -4.64 -5.73 -6.45
N HIS A 34 -4.70 -4.88 -5.41
CA HIS A 34 -5.95 -4.64 -4.68
C HIS A 34 -7.00 -3.95 -5.55
N LEU A 35 -6.60 -3.08 -6.48
CA LEU A 35 -7.54 -2.45 -7.41
C LEU A 35 -8.19 -3.48 -8.34
N ALA A 36 -7.41 -4.46 -8.81
CA ALA A 36 -7.93 -5.56 -9.61
C ALA A 36 -8.85 -6.49 -8.79
N GLU A 37 -8.49 -6.82 -7.55
CA GLU A 37 -9.31 -7.64 -6.65
C GLU A 37 -10.62 -6.94 -6.27
N ALA A 38 -10.59 -5.62 -6.08
CA ALA A 38 -11.75 -4.82 -5.72
C ALA A 38 -12.73 -4.59 -6.89
N TRP A 39 -12.41 -5.02 -8.12
CA TRP A 39 -13.28 -4.82 -9.27
C TRP A 39 -14.59 -5.60 -9.11
N PRO A 40 -15.75 -4.92 -9.03
CA PRO A 40 -17.03 -5.59 -8.86
C PRO A 40 -17.46 -6.27 -10.18
N LEU A 41 -17.70 -7.58 -10.13
CA LEU A 41 -18.31 -8.36 -11.23
C LEU A 41 -19.79 -8.02 -11.42
#